data_AF-A0AAU9I7S3-F1
#
_entry.id   AF-A0AAU9I7S3-F1
#
_cell.length_a   1.000
_cell.length_b   1.000
_cell.length_c   1.000
_cell.angle_alpha   90.00
_cell.angle_beta   90.00
_cell.angle_gamma   90.00
#
_symmetry.space_group_name_H-M   'P 1'
#
loop_
_entity.id
_entity.type
_entity.pdbx_description
1 polymer ?
#
loop_
_entity_poly.entity_id
_entity_poly.type
_entity_poly.pdbx_seq_one_letter_code
_entity_poly.pdbx_strand_id
1 'polypeptide(L)'
;MTWYSHSPLNWCAKEEYVRQSSYEITSAQALNSIIDNVNNLIAILKDPTDTTSLRADLSKLEHEKVSKYVVEASQALMKIASDYNVPFHTSIITTLLKPEEEPKISTPQTNHLVSSFNVKEEISVFPALKEHKQFVEVTPPVDNECIAIGRAFNTLEEAAQAFQDYALKCGFNICKGNSKKDVYQEYACSARGKVRMRKIQDQSKRRNRKSIKKMCKCHIILRLKANVWVITMRKLQHTHDLLTIDEIKKTAKNRYIPEDIKERAVKMYNDGETPAKIQYQLESELGDLCTWSMKDLYNMLYRNKDPSIQESSDSS
;
A
#
# COMPACT_ATOMS: atom_id res chain seq x y z
N MET A 1 59.73 14.64 -23.83
CA MET A 1 59.00 13.66 -22.99
C MET A 1 57.59 13.57 -23.50
N THR A 2 57.39 12.62 -24.40
CA THR A 2 56.15 12.26 -25.09
C THR A 2 55.49 11.12 -24.32
N TRP A 3 54.21 11.24 -23.98
CA TRP A 3 53.39 10.10 -23.58
C TRP A 3 52.29 9.92 -24.63
N TYR A 4 52.48 8.86 -25.42
CA TYR A 4 51.58 8.36 -26.43
C TYR A 4 50.43 7.55 -25.80
N SER A 5 49.32 7.60 -26.51
CA SER A 5 48.20 6.66 -26.54
C SER A 5 48.52 5.19 -26.30
N HIS A 6 47.64 4.49 -25.58
CA HIS A 6 47.11 3.18 -26.01
C HIS A 6 45.72 2.96 -25.39
N SER A 7 44.67 3.15 -26.19
CA SER A 7 43.38 2.52 -25.97
C SER A 7 43.41 1.14 -26.62
N PRO A 8 43.00 0.05 -25.94
CA PRO A 8 42.82 -1.23 -26.62
C PRO A 8 41.59 -1.16 -27.53
N LEU A 9 41.83 -1.22 -28.84
CA LEU A 9 40.88 -1.80 -29.78
C LEU A 9 40.78 -3.30 -29.45
N ASN A 10 39.53 -3.79 -29.33
CA ASN A 10 39.04 -5.06 -29.86
C ASN A 10 38.11 -5.80 -28.89
N TRP A 11 36.90 -5.27 -28.66
CA TRP A 11 35.75 -6.07 -28.19
C TRP A 11 34.55 -5.77 -29.08
N CYS A 12 34.63 -6.24 -30.33
CA CYS A 12 33.48 -6.47 -31.18
C CYS A 12 33.04 -7.91 -30.96
N ALA A 13 32.17 -8.11 -29.96
CA ALA A 13 31.34 -9.31 -29.86
C ALA A 13 29.90 -8.83 -29.76
N LYS A 14 29.08 -9.22 -30.74
CA LYS A 14 27.63 -9.12 -30.66
C LYS A 14 27.17 -10.03 -29.53
N GLU A 15 26.97 -9.49 -28.34
CA GLU A 15 26.17 -10.14 -27.32
C GLU A 15 24.77 -9.53 -27.37
N GLU A 16 23.85 -10.27 -28.00
CA GLU A 16 22.43 -10.16 -27.70
C GLU A 16 22.26 -10.39 -26.20
N TYR A 17 22.14 -9.31 -25.44
CA TYR A 17 21.61 -9.39 -24.08
C TYR A 17 20.12 -9.73 -24.20
N VAL A 18 19.84 -11.03 -24.31
CA VAL A 18 18.59 -11.62 -23.85
C VAL A 18 18.50 -11.28 -22.37
N ARG A 19 17.74 -10.23 -22.08
CA ARG A 19 17.39 -9.82 -20.72
C ARG A 19 16.56 -10.94 -20.11
N GLN A 20 17.21 -11.92 -19.47
CA GLN A 20 16.54 -12.93 -18.66
C GLN A 20 15.63 -12.21 -17.67
N SER A 21 14.33 -12.41 -17.86
CA SER A 21 13.29 -11.89 -16.97
C SER A 21 13.54 -12.44 -15.58
N SER A 22 13.61 -11.55 -14.60
CA SER A 22 13.61 -11.91 -13.18
C SER A 22 12.42 -12.84 -12.92
N TYR A 23 12.72 -14.07 -12.54
CA TYR A 23 11.80 -15.16 -12.23
C TYR A 23 10.53 -14.69 -11.52
N GLU A 24 9.40 -14.64 -12.24
CA GLU A 24 8.08 -14.74 -11.62
C GLU A 24 7.91 -16.21 -11.22
N ILE A 25 8.11 -16.51 -9.93
CA ILE A 25 7.79 -17.82 -9.37
C ILE A 25 6.29 -18.03 -9.59
N THR A 26 5.94 -19.03 -10.40
CA THR A 26 4.54 -19.37 -10.63
C THR A 26 3.90 -19.86 -9.33
N SER A 27 2.59 -19.69 -9.16
CA SER A 27 1.88 -20.14 -7.96
C SER A 27 2.13 -21.63 -7.64
N ALA A 28 2.34 -22.45 -8.67
CA ALA A 28 2.74 -23.85 -8.54
C ALA A 28 4.16 -24.03 -7.95
N GLN A 29 5.14 -23.24 -8.40
CA GLN A 29 6.50 -23.27 -7.85
C GLN A 29 6.55 -22.78 -6.40
N ALA A 30 5.72 -21.78 -6.05
CA ALA A 30 5.57 -21.32 -4.68
C ALA A 30 4.96 -22.40 -3.78
N LEU A 31 3.92 -23.11 -4.25
CA LEU A 31 3.28 -24.20 -3.51
C LEU A 31 4.25 -25.37 -3.27
N ASN A 32 4.99 -25.79 -4.29
CA ASN A 32 6.00 -26.85 -4.16
C ASN A 32 7.10 -26.47 -3.16
N SER A 33 7.59 -25.22 -3.20
CA SER A 33 8.57 -24.73 -2.23
C SER A 33 8.04 -24.73 -0.79
N ILE A 34 6.76 -24.43 -0.59
CA ILE A 34 6.13 -24.49 0.74
C ILE A 34 6.04 -25.94 1.22
N ILE A 35 5.63 -26.88 0.34
CA ILE A 35 5.56 -28.31 0.66
C ILE A 35 6.95 -28.84 1.07
N ASP A 36 7.99 -28.52 0.31
CA ASP A 36 9.37 -28.96 0.60
C ASP A 36 9.87 -28.42 1.95
N ASN A 37 9.59 -27.15 2.25
CA ASN A 37 9.97 -26.55 3.53
C ASN A 37 9.25 -27.21 4.71
N VAL A 38 7.96 -27.52 4.56
CA VAL A 38 7.19 -28.24 5.58
C VAL A 38 7.73 -29.65 5.78
N ASN A 39 8.06 -30.37 4.70
CA ASN A 39 8.63 -31.71 4.80
C ASN A 39 10.02 -31.73 5.44
N ASN A 40 10.85 -30.73 5.15
CA ASN A 40 12.15 -30.56 5.83
C ASN A 40 11.98 -30.30 7.33
N LEU A 41 10.97 -29.50 7.73
CA LEU A 41 10.64 -29.30 9.13
C LEU A 41 10.15 -30.60 9.80
N ILE A 42 9.36 -31.42 9.11
CA ILE A 42 8.95 -32.74 9.62
C ILE A 42 10.16 -33.66 9.82
N ALA A 43 11.12 -33.65 8.89
CA ALA A 43 12.33 -34.46 9.00
C ALA A 43 13.17 -34.03 10.22
N ILE A 44 13.37 -32.73 10.42
CA ILE A 44 14.08 -32.17 11.58
C ILE A 44 13.37 -32.54 12.89
N LEU A 45 12.04 -32.49 12.92
CA LEU A 45 11.23 -32.83 14.10
C LEU A 45 11.14 -34.35 14.37
N LYS A 46 11.65 -35.20 13.49
CA LYS A 46 11.64 -36.66 13.68
C LYS A 46 12.94 -37.21 14.26
N ASP A 47 14.06 -36.51 14.09
CA ASP A 47 15.37 -36.97 14.58
C ASP A 47 16.06 -35.87 15.42
N PRO A 48 15.78 -35.80 16.75
CA PRO A 48 16.23 -34.70 17.61
C PRO A 48 17.74 -34.70 17.91
N THR A 49 18.51 -35.66 17.38
CA THR A 49 19.95 -35.76 17.58
C THR A 49 20.80 -35.10 16.48
N ASP A 50 20.20 -34.59 15.41
CA ASP A 50 20.96 -33.88 14.36
C ASP A 50 21.25 -32.43 14.76
N THR A 51 22.48 -32.19 15.20
CA THR A 51 22.95 -31.00 15.94
C THR A 51 23.01 -29.67 15.17
N THR A 52 22.37 -29.53 14.01
CA THR A 52 22.48 -28.32 13.18
C THR A 52 21.24 -27.42 13.15
N SER A 53 20.18 -27.70 13.90
CA SER A 53 18.99 -26.83 13.90
C SER A 53 18.44 -26.52 15.29
N LEU A 54 18.33 -25.21 15.55
CA LEU A 54 17.55 -24.51 16.59
C LEU A 54 17.21 -25.33 17.85
N ARG A 55 18.04 -25.19 18.89
CA ARG A 55 17.64 -25.49 20.27
C ARG A 55 16.49 -24.56 20.67
N ALA A 56 15.26 -24.97 20.38
CA ALA A 56 14.10 -24.53 21.13
C ALA A 56 13.97 -25.50 22.30
N ASP A 57 14.04 -24.98 23.53
CA ASP A 57 13.81 -25.74 24.77
C ASP A 57 12.32 -26.15 24.87
N LEU A 58 11.86 -26.98 23.94
CA LEU A 58 10.51 -27.52 23.92
C LEU A 58 10.50 -28.83 24.71
N SER A 59 9.51 -28.98 25.58
CA SER A 59 9.27 -30.24 26.25
C SER A 59 8.91 -31.33 25.22
N LYS A 60 9.19 -32.60 25.55
CA LYS A 60 8.88 -33.75 24.67
C LYS A 60 7.42 -33.75 24.17
N LEU A 61 6.50 -33.30 25.02
CA LEU A 61 5.07 -33.17 24.71
C LEU A 61 4.77 -32.06 23.69
N GLU A 62 5.51 -30.95 23.74
CA GLU A 62 5.36 -29.86 22.78
C GLU A 62 5.95 -30.22 21.42
N HIS A 63 7.07 -30.94 21.41
CA HIS A 63 7.67 -31.46 20.18
C HIS A 63 6.72 -32.40 19.43
N GLU A 64 6.03 -33.29 20.17
CA GLU A 64 5.05 -34.22 19.61
C GLU A 64 3.82 -33.48 19.05
N LYS A 65 3.33 -32.46 19.75
CA LYS A 65 2.22 -31.61 19.27
C LYS A 65 2.60 -30.85 18.00
N VAL A 66 3.78 -30.23 17.97
CA VAL A 66 4.27 -29.49 16.79
C VAL A 66 4.45 -30.44 15.61
N SER A 67 5.06 -31.61 15.83
CA SER A 67 5.21 -32.63 14.79
C SER A 67 3.86 -33.03 14.18
N LYS A 68 2.83 -33.24 15.03
CA LYS A 68 1.46 -33.54 14.58
C LYS A 68 0.88 -32.42 13.70
N TYR A 69 0.95 -31.17 14.13
CA TYR A 69 0.41 -30.03 13.36
C TYR A 69 1.13 -29.82 12.02
N VAL A 70 2.45 -30.05 11.99
CA VAL A 70 3.22 -29.92 10.75
C VAL A 70 2.88 -31.05 9.77
N VAL A 71 2.63 -32.26 10.26
CA VAL A 71 2.13 -33.38 9.42
C VAL A 71 0.75 -33.07 8.85
N GLU A 72 -0.17 -32.57 9.67
CA GLU A 72 -1.52 -32.16 9.22
C GLU A 72 -1.45 -31.04 8.17
N ALA A 73 -0.57 -30.06 8.36
CA ALA A 73 -0.33 -29.00 7.39
C ALA A 73 0.22 -29.53 6.06
N SER A 74 1.17 -30.48 6.09
CA SER A 74 1.70 -31.12 4.88
C SER A 74 0.59 -31.85 4.12
N GLN A 75 -0.25 -32.62 4.82
CA GLN A 75 -1.38 -33.34 4.20
C GLN A 75 -2.38 -32.38 3.53
N ALA A 76 -2.72 -31.27 4.20
CA ALA A 76 -3.62 -30.27 3.63
C ALA A 76 -3.04 -29.62 2.36
N LEU A 77 -1.74 -29.32 2.37
CA LEU A 77 -1.05 -28.75 1.20
C LEU A 77 -0.96 -29.73 0.03
N MET A 78 -0.73 -31.01 0.31
CA MET A 78 -0.71 -32.07 -0.71
C MET A 78 -2.10 -32.27 -1.34
N LYS A 79 -3.16 -32.21 -0.53
CA LYS A 79 -4.54 -32.25 -1.02
C LYS A 79 -4.83 -31.07 -1.96
N ILE A 80 -4.44 -29.86 -1.56
CA ILE A 80 -4.58 -28.66 -2.40
C ILE A 80 -3.78 -28.83 -3.70
N ALA A 81 -2.54 -29.32 -3.65
CA ALA A 81 -1.75 -29.55 -4.86
C ALA A 81 -2.43 -30.54 -5.83
N SER A 82 -3.04 -31.60 -5.29
CA SER A 82 -3.82 -32.57 -6.07
C SER A 82 -5.08 -31.96 -6.69
N ASP A 83 -5.87 -31.21 -5.92
CA ASP A 83 -7.11 -30.58 -6.38
C ASP A 83 -6.88 -29.60 -7.55
N TYR A 84 -5.66 -29.04 -7.65
CA TYR A 84 -5.24 -28.13 -8.69
C TYR A 84 -4.33 -28.75 -9.78
N ASN A 85 -4.20 -30.09 -9.82
CA ASN A 85 -3.37 -30.83 -10.80
C ASN A 85 -1.92 -30.30 -10.89
N VAL A 86 -1.33 -29.87 -9.78
CA VAL A 86 0.05 -29.39 -9.76
C VAL A 86 0.99 -30.60 -9.70
N PRO A 87 1.92 -30.79 -10.67
CA PRO A 87 2.88 -31.88 -10.59
C PRO A 87 3.89 -31.61 -9.46
N PHE A 88 4.03 -32.57 -8.53
CA PHE A 88 5.02 -32.55 -7.45
C PHE A 88 5.87 -33.83 -7.45
N HIS A 89 7.13 -33.71 -7.02
CA HIS A 89 8.03 -34.85 -6.86
C HIS A 89 7.74 -35.53 -5.52
N THR A 90 7.12 -36.72 -5.54
CA THR A 90 6.94 -37.53 -4.33
C THR A 90 8.29 -38.08 -3.90
N SER A 91 8.97 -37.35 -3.02
CA SER A 91 10.16 -37.86 -2.35
C SER A 91 9.97 -37.72 -0.85
N ILE A 92 9.87 -38.88 -0.20
CA ILE A 92 9.94 -39.12 1.25
C ILE A 92 8.57 -39.07 1.96
N ILE A 93 8.17 -40.26 2.44
CA ILE A 93 7.05 -40.65 3.32
C ILE A 93 5.70 -40.99 2.65
N THR A 94 5.67 -42.12 1.94
CA THR A 94 4.43 -42.93 1.72
C THR A 94 4.39 -44.18 2.61
N THR A 95 5.31 -44.31 3.56
CA THR A 95 5.37 -45.50 4.42
C THR A 95 5.11 -45.10 5.86
N LEU A 96 4.10 -45.72 6.46
CA LEU A 96 3.63 -45.62 7.85
C LEU A 96 2.45 -44.65 8.07
N LEU A 97 1.26 -45.05 7.61
CA LEU A 97 0.12 -45.40 8.48
C LEU A 97 -1.01 -45.96 7.60
N LYS A 98 -1.68 -47.01 8.08
CA LYS A 98 -2.73 -47.74 7.36
C LYS A 98 -3.89 -46.81 6.98
N PRO A 99 -4.56 -47.05 5.84
CA PRO A 99 -5.64 -46.20 5.35
C PRO A 99 -6.97 -46.55 6.02
N GLU A 100 -7.05 -46.54 7.34
CA GLU A 100 -8.33 -46.73 8.04
C GLU A 100 -8.37 -45.87 9.30
N GLU A 101 -8.84 -44.63 9.12
CA GLU A 101 -9.77 -43.91 10.00
C GLU A 101 -9.82 -42.46 9.51
N GLU A 102 -10.95 -42.06 8.90
CA GLU A 102 -11.24 -40.65 8.67
C GLU A 102 -11.23 -39.92 10.02
N PRO A 103 -10.40 -38.88 10.22
CA PRO A 103 -10.52 -38.06 11.42
C PRO A 103 -11.79 -37.20 11.30
N LYS A 104 -12.89 -37.67 11.89
CA LYS A 104 -14.09 -36.86 12.10
C LYS A 104 -13.77 -35.76 13.11
N ILE A 105 -13.50 -34.57 12.61
CA ILE A 105 -13.41 -33.35 13.42
C ILE A 105 -14.82 -33.02 13.88
N SER A 106 -15.23 -33.52 15.04
CA SER A 106 -16.48 -33.15 15.70
C SER A 106 -16.17 -32.17 16.82
N THR A 107 -16.21 -30.88 16.49
CA THR A 107 -16.32 -29.81 17.48
C THR A 107 -17.69 -29.14 17.34
N PRO A 108 -18.32 -28.62 18.41
CA PRO A 108 -19.63 -27.95 18.31
C PRO A 108 -19.63 -26.79 17.29
N GLN A 109 -18.47 -26.15 17.10
CA GLN A 109 -18.26 -25.06 16.15
C GLN A 109 -18.21 -25.52 14.69
N THR A 110 -17.72 -26.75 14.42
CA THR A 110 -17.66 -27.30 13.05
C THR A 110 -19.03 -27.76 12.57
N ASN A 111 -19.88 -28.30 13.45
CA ASN A 111 -21.25 -28.70 13.08
C ASN A 111 -22.15 -27.51 12.72
N HIS A 112 -21.98 -26.36 13.38
CA HIS A 112 -22.75 -25.15 13.04
C HIS A 112 -22.37 -24.60 11.65
N LEU A 113 -21.08 -24.64 11.30
CA LEU A 113 -20.60 -24.23 9.98
C LEU A 113 -21.05 -25.19 8.88
N VAL A 114 -20.95 -26.51 9.08
CA VAL A 114 -21.34 -27.49 8.05
C VAL A 114 -22.84 -27.47 7.76
N SER A 115 -23.69 -27.20 8.77
CA SER A 115 -25.14 -27.08 8.57
C SER A 115 -25.57 -25.86 7.76
N SER A 116 -24.74 -24.80 7.71
CA SER A 116 -25.05 -23.57 6.97
C SER A 116 -24.66 -23.63 5.49
N PHE A 117 -23.97 -24.69 5.04
CA PHE A 117 -23.54 -24.87 3.65
C PHE A 117 -24.32 -25.92 2.86
N ASN A 118 -25.38 -26.52 3.43
CA ASN A 118 -26.18 -27.50 2.70
C ASN A 118 -27.26 -26.83 1.84
N VAL A 119 -26.82 -26.02 0.87
CA VAL A 119 -27.63 -25.62 -0.28
C VAL A 119 -27.02 -26.28 -1.50
N LYS A 120 -27.71 -27.30 -2.02
CA LYS A 120 -27.47 -27.86 -3.34
C LYS A 120 -27.94 -26.83 -4.38
N GLU A 121 -27.10 -25.86 -4.69
CA GLU A 121 -27.23 -25.09 -5.92
C GLU A 121 -26.07 -25.48 -6.84
N GLU A 122 -26.42 -25.82 -8.08
CA GLU A 122 -25.51 -26.25 -9.13
C GLU A 122 -24.40 -25.21 -9.33
N ILE A 123 -23.16 -25.65 -9.11
CA ILE A 123 -21.96 -24.83 -9.33
C ILE A 123 -21.80 -24.67 -10.85
N SER A 124 -22.29 -23.56 -11.39
CA SER A 124 -21.86 -23.09 -12.70
C SER A 124 -20.37 -22.75 -12.61
N VAL A 125 -19.57 -23.39 -13.48
CA VAL A 125 -18.14 -23.19 -13.65
C VAL A 125 -17.80 -21.69 -13.64
N PHE A 126 -17.17 -21.22 -12.56
CA PHE A 126 -16.61 -19.88 -12.50
C PHE A 126 -15.42 -19.80 -13.48
N PRO A 127 -15.47 -18.97 -14.53
CA PRO A 127 -14.30 -18.76 -15.37
C PRO A 127 -13.24 -18.04 -14.53
N ALA A 128 -12.00 -18.54 -14.61
CA ALA A 128 -10.84 -17.93 -13.99
C ALA A 128 -10.74 -16.45 -14.38
N LEU A 129 -11.14 -15.56 -13.46
CA LEU A 129 -10.83 -14.14 -13.52
C LEU A 129 -9.31 -14.01 -13.36
N LYS A 130 -8.60 -14.02 -14.49
CA LYS A 130 -7.38 -13.23 -14.60
C LYS A 130 -7.78 -11.82 -14.14
N GLU A 131 -7.29 -11.36 -12.99
CA GLU A 131 -7.35 -9.94 -12.62
C GLU A 131 -6.52 -9.15 -13.65
N HIS A 132 -7.07 -8.99 -14.85
CA HIS A 132 -6.86 -7.79 -15.62
C HIS A 132 -7.36 -6.68 -14.72
N LYS A 133 -6.46 -6.02 -13.98
CA LYS A 133 -6.72 -4.66 -13.48
C LYS A 133 -6.98 -3.83 -14.72
N GLN A 134 -8.23 -3.82 -15.15
CA GLN A 134 -8.75 -2.96 -16.18
C GLN A 134 -8.55 -1.56 -15.60
N PHE A 135 -7.48 -0.91 -16.06
CA PHE A 135 -7.25 0.48 -15.74
C PHE A 135 -8.40 1.23 -16.40
N VAL A 136 -9.43 1.55 -15.62
CA VAL A 136 -10.48 2.44 -16.08
C VAL A 136 -9.79 3.76 -16.34
N GLU A 137 -9.65 4.11 -17.62
CA GLU A 137 -9.18 5.43 -18.02
C GLU A 137 -10.33 6.40 -17.80
N VAL A 138 -10.36 7.02 -16.62
CA VAL A 138 -11.40 7.99 -16.25
C VAL A 138 -10.98 9.35 -16.80
N THR A 139 -11.85 9.95 -17.62
CA THR A 139 -11.77 11.36 -18.00
C THR A 139 -12.53 12.20 -16.97
N PRO A 140 -11.92 13.27 -16.44
CA PRO A 140 -12.60 14.15 -15.50
C PRO A 140 -13.79 14.87 -16.17
N PRO A 141 -14.90 15.08 -15.44
CA PRO A 141 -16.15 15.63 -15.98
C PRO A 141 -16.18 17.16 -16.11
N VAL A 142 -15.09 17.85 -15.77
CA VAL A 142 -15.03 19.32 -15.64
C VAL A 142 -14.38 19.95 -16.87
N ASP A 143 -14.83 21.14 -17.24
CA ASP A 143 -14.24 21.93 -18.32
C ASP A 143 -12.75 22.19 -18.10
N ASN A 144 -11.97 21.97 -19.16
CA ASN A 144 -10.50 21.94 -19.12
C ASN A 144 -9.85 23.23 -19.63
N GLU A 145 -10.62 24.31 -19.77
CA GLU A 145 -10.16 25.56 -20.38
C GLU A 145 -9.06 26.24 -19.55
N CYS A 146 -9.19 26.22 -18.22
CA CYS A 146 -8.22 26.80 -17.31
C CYS A 146 -6.83 26.13 -17.37
N ILE A 147 -6.76 24.92 -17.93
CA ILE A 147 -5.55 24.11 -18.07
C ILE A 147 -5.29 23.71 -19.53
N ALA A 148 -5.75 24.54 -20.48
CA ALA A 148 -5.54 24.32 -21.90
C ALA A 148 -4.06 24.38 -22.29
N ILE A 149 -3.66 23.60 -23.30
CA ILE A 149 -2.33 23.71 -23.91
C ILE A 149 -2.20 25.13 -24.48
N GLY A 150 -1.09 25.79 -24.21
CA GLY A 150 -0.86 27.18 -24.62
C GLY A 150 -1.33 28.23 -23.62
N ARG A 151 -2.07 27.85 -22.57
CA ARG A 151 -2.40 28.78 -21.48
C ARG A 151 -1.10 29.27 -20.83
N ALA A 152 -0.99 30.59 -20.71
CA ALA A 152 0.15 31.27 -20.12
C ALA A 152 -0.21 31.83 -18.73
N PHE A 153 0.77 31.84 -17.84
CA PHE A 153 0.70 32.36 -16.48
C PHE A 153 1.92 33.23 -16.22
N ASN A 154 1.74 34.30 -15.45
CA ASN A 154 2.85 35.21 -15.14
C ASN A 154 3.78 34.60 -14.09
N THR A 155 3.21 33.85 -13.14
CA THR A 155 3.97 33.19 -12.08
C THR A 155 3.71 31.69 -12.06
N LEU A 156 4.68 30.95 -11.51
CA LEU A 156 4.56 29.51 -11.29
C LEU A 156 3.53 29.16 -10.21
N GLU A 157 3.28 30.09 -9.28
CA GLU A 157 2.27 29.99 -8.23
C GLU A 157 0.86 30.13 -8.78
N GLU A 158 0.63 31.10 -9.68
CA GLU A 158 -0.63 31.26 -10.39
C GLU A 158 -0.99 29.99 -11.18
N ALA A 159 -0.01 29.43 -11.89
CA ALA A 159 -0.18 28.16 -12.59
C ALA A 159 -0.46 26.98 -11.65
N ALA A 160 0.20 26.94 -10.48
CA ALA A 160 -0.02 25.92 -9.47
C ALA A 160 -1.44 25.98 -8.92
N GLN A 161 -1.92 27.20 -8.62
CA GLN A 161 -3.25 27.46 -8.12
C GLN A 161 -4.32 27.05 -9.14
N ALA A 162 -4.17 27.48 -10.40
CA ALA A 162 -5.10 27.12 -11.47
C ALA A 162 -5.23 25.59 -11.64
N PHE A 163 -4.09 24.88 -11.57
CA PHE A 163 -4.10 23.42 -11.65
C PHE A 163 -4.65 22.75 -10.37
N GLN A 164 -4.40 23.34 -9.19
CA GLN A 164 -4.95 22.88 -7.93
C GLN A 164 -6.47 23.02 -7.89
N ASP A 165 -7.01 24.15 -8.32
CA ASP A 165 -8.45 24.41 -8.37
C ASP A 165 -9.15 23.45 -9.34
N TYR A 166 -8.54 23.24 -10.51
CA TYR A 166 -8.99 22.20 -11.45
C TYR A 166 -8.99 20.81 -10.80
N ALA A 167 -7.91 20.45 -10.12
CA ALA A 167 -7.77 19.14 -9.49
C ALA A 167 -8.80 18.91 -8.37
N LEU A 168 -9.09 19.95 -7.56
CA LEU A 168 -10.12 19.92 -6.53
C LEU A 168 -11.52 19.70 -7.13
N LYS A 169 -11.87 20.42 -8.19
CA LYS A 169 -13.15 20.25 -8.90
C LYS A 169 -13.28 18.85 -9.51
N CYS A 170 -12.17 18.28 -9.97
CA CYS A 170 -12.12 16.94 -10.53
C CYS A 170 -12.00 15.82 -9.48
N GLY A 171 -11.76 16.13 -8.21
CA GLY A 171 -11.63 15.10 -7.17
C GLY A 171 -10.28 14.39 -7.12
N PHE A 172 -9.17 15.05 -7.47
CA PHE A 172 -7.83 14.52 -7.20
C PHE A 172 -6.85 15.54 -6.62
N ASN A 173 -5.83 15.05 -5.91
CA ASN A 173 -4.79 15.89 -5.33
C ASN A 173 -3.57 15.98 -6.23
N ILE A 174 -2.95 17.16 -6.31
CA ILE A 174 -1.73 17.39 -7.08
C ILE A 174 -0.45 17.09 -6.29
N CYS A 175 0.66 16.88 -6.99
CA CYS A 175 2.01 16.87 -6.44
C CYS A 175 2.99 17.48 -7.46
N LYS A 176 4.03 18.15 -6.95
CA LYS A 176 5.16 18.61 -7.77
C LYS A 176 5.92 17.39 -8.30
N GLY A 177 6.09 17.35 -9.61
CA GLY A 177 6.85 16.33 -10.33
C GLY A 177 8.27 16.80 -10.61
N ASN A 178 8.79 16.40 -11.76
CA ASN A 178 10.12 16.84 -12.22
C ASN A 178 10.13 18.35 -12.44
N SER A 179 11.23 18.99 -12.05
CA SER A 179 11.44 20.41 -12.30
C SER A 179 12.88 20.67 -12.69
N LYS A 180 13.05 21.71 -13.50
CA LYS A 180 14.34 22.36 -13.72
C LYS A 180 14.10 23.85 -13.56
N LYS A 181 14.79 24.44 -12.59
CA LYS A 181 14.67 25.86 -12.25
C LYS A 181 14.74 26.70 -13.52
N ASP A 182 13.79 27.62 -13.67
CA ASP A 182 13.68 28.57 -14.79
C ASP A 182 13.60 27.94 -16.19
N VAL A 183 13.26 26.64 -16.28
CA VAL A 183 13.11 25.94 -17.56
C VAL A 183 11.75 25.23 -17.65
N TYR A 184 11.44 24.35 -16.71
CA TYR A 184 10.18 23.63 -16.71
C TYR A 184 9.75 23.17 -15.30
N GLN A 185 8.44 23.04 -15.12
CA GLN A 185 7.84 22.50 -13.91
C GLN A 185 6.72 21.52 -14.29
N GLU A 186 6.76 20.33 -13.71
CA GLU A 186 5.70 19.35 -13.82
C GLU A 186 4.81 19.36 -12.59
N TYR A 187 3.49 19.31 -12.81
CA TYR A 187 2.50 19.00 -11.78
C TYR A 187 1.75 17.74 -12.17
N ALA A 188 1.59 16.81 -11.25
CA ALA A 188 1.01 15.50 -11.51
C ALA A 188 -0.02 15.11 -10.45
N CYS A 189 -0.82 14.09 -10.73
CA CYS A 189 -1.68 13.49 -9.71
C CYS A 189 -0.84 12.86 -8.59
N SER A 190 -1.26 13.03 -7.34
CA SER A 190 -0.60 12.48 -6.15
C SER A 190 -0.50 10.95 -6.16
N ALA A 191 -1.42 10.27 -6.85
CA ALA A 191 -1.41 8.83 -7.08
C ALA A 191 -0.40 8.38 -8.16
N ARG A 192 0.38 9.29 -8.76
CA ARG A 192 1.40 8.97 -9.77
C ARG A 192 2.57 8.17 -9.21
N GLY A 193 3.04 7.20 -9.98
CA GLY A 193 4.22 6.40 -9.70
C GLY A 193 3.91 5.04 -9.09
N LYS A 194 4.95 4.23 -8.89
CA LYS A 194 4.86 2.91 -8.27
C LYS A 194 4.98 3.00 -6.76
N VAL A 195 4.34 2.08 -6.04
CA VAL A 195 4.58 1.90 -4.61
C VAL A 195 6.04 1.49 -4.41
N ARG A 196 6.81 2.30 -3.69
CA ARG A 196 8.17 1.93 -3.28
C ARG A 196 8.11 1.39 -1.85
N MET A 197 8.35 0.10 -1.70
CA MET A 197 8.53 -0.49 -0.37
C MET A 197 9.84 0.05 0.21
N ARG A 198 9.76 0.75 1.35
CA ARG A 198 10.97 1.11 2.10
C ARG A 198 11.51 -0.17 2.75
N LYS A 199 12.77 -0.50 2.48
CA LYS A 199 13.49 -1.54 3.22
C LYS A 199 13.78 -0.99 4.61
N ILE A 200 12.87 -1.23 5.56
CA ILE A 200 13.10 -0.94 6.98
C ILE A 200 13.60 -2.25 7.59
N GLN A 201 14.79 -2.23 8.21
CA GLN A 201 15.36 -3.41 8.88
C GLN A 201 14.47 -3.89 10.04
N ASP A 202 13.90 -2.93 10.78
CA ASP A 202 13.02 -3.20 11.91
C ASP A 202 11.55 -3.19 11.46
N GLN A 203 10.97 -4.39 11.33
CA GLN A 203 9.58 -4.56 10.90
C GLN A 203 8.58 -3.97 11.91
N SER A 204 8.95 -3.86 13.20
CA SER A 204 8.07 -3.31 14.25
C SER A 204 7.79 -1.82 14.09
N LYS A 205 8.72 -1.07 13.47
CA LYS A 205 8.59 0.38 13.20
C LYS A 205 7.88 0.67 11.88
N ARG A 206 7.44 -0.36 11.16
CA ARG A 206 6.78 -0.20 9.86
C ARG A 206 5.33 0.22 10.08
N ARG A 207 5.04 1.49 9.83
CA ARG A 207 3.65 1.98 9.74
C ARG A 207 2.90 1.24 8.62
N ASN A 208 1.83 0.53 8.95
CA ASN A 208 0.97 -0.19 8.01
C ASN A 208 0.02 0.76 7.24
N ARG A 209 0.58 1.79 6.59
CA ARG A 209 -0.20 2.74 5.79
C ARG A 209 -0.25 2.28 4.33
N LYS A 210 -1.47 2.04 3.83
CA LYS A 210 -1.70 1.78 2.40
C LYS A 210 -1.15 2.95 1.56
N SER A 211 -0.43 2.62 0.49
CA SER A 211 0.13 3.63 -0.41
C SER A 211 -0.97 4.29 -1.26
N ILE A 212 -0.86 5.59 -1.47
CA ILE A 212 -1.74 6.36 -2.36
C ILE A 212 -1.36 6.14 -3.84
N LYS A 213 -0.18 5.57 -4.11
CA LYS A 213 0.35 5.42 -5.47
C LYS A 213 -0.40 4.33 -6.24
N LYS A 214 -1.08 4.72 -7.32
CA LYS A 214 -1.88 3.87 -8.24
C LYS A 214 -1.39 3.93 -9.69
N MET A 215 -0.11 4.25 -9.92
CA MET A 215 0.49 4.38 -11.26
C MET A 215 -0.23 5.38 -12.19
N CYS A 216 -0.84 6.43 -11.62
CA CYS A 216 -1.56 7.44 -12.38
C CYS A 216 -0.67 8.15 -13.41
N LYS A 217 -1.21 8.36 -14.61
CA LYS A 217 -0.52 9.04 -15.73
C LYS A 217 -0.92 10.52 -15.86
N CYS A 218 -1.86 11.03 -15.06
CA CYS A 218 -2.31 12.41 -15.13
C CYS A 218 -1.21 13.39 -14.70
N HIS A 219 -0.86 14.34 -15.58
CA HIS A 219 0.09 15.41 -15.34
C HIS A 219 0.01 16.54 -16.37
N ILE A 220 0.54 17.70 -15.99
CA ILE A 220 0.80 18.84 -16.86
C ILE A 220 2.29 19.22 -16.80
N ILE A 221 2.82 19.76 -17.90
CA ILE A 221 4.17 20.32 -17.96
C ILE A 221 4.10 21.77 -18.38
N LEU A 222 4.59 22.65 -17.52
CA LEU A 222 4.82 24.05 -17.80
C LEU A 222 6.26 24.28 -18.24
N ARG A 223 6.47 25.14 -19.22
CA ARG A 223 7.79 25.65 -19.60
C ARG A 223 7.80 27.17 -19.57
N LEU A 224 8.92 27.73 -19.14
CA LEU A 224 9.15 29.17 -19.20
C LEU A 224 9.46 29.56 -20.65
N LYS A 225 8.66 30.46 -21.23
CA LYS A 225 8.87 31.04 -22.56
C LYS A 225 8.72 32.55 -22.46
N ALA A 226 9.73 33.33 -22.86
CA ALA A 226 9.67 34.79 -22.84
C ALA A 226 9.14 35.37 -21.50
N ASN A 227 9.65 34.84 -20.38
CA ASN A 227 9.25 35.18 -19.01
C ASN A 227 7.81 34.83 -18.58
N VAL A 228 7.05 34.08 -19.38
CA VAL A 228 5.74 33.54 -19.01
C VAL A 228 5.75 32.02 -18.95
N TRP A 229 5.05 31.44 -17.98
CA TRP A 229 4.92 30.00 -17.82
C TRP A 229 3.78 29.49 -18.69
N VAL A 230 4.10 28.63 -19.66
CA VAL A 230 3.12 28.11 -20.63
C VAL A 230 2.92 26.62 -20.46
N ILE A 231 1.66 26.16 -20.43
CA ILE A 231 1.34 24.73 -20.47
C ILE A 231 1.72 24.18 -21.85
N THR A 232 2.72 23.31 -21.88
CA THR A 232 3.23 22.69 -23.12
C THR A 232 2.70 21.28 -23.33
N MET A 233 2.37 20.57 -22.25
CA MET A 233 1.85 19.22 -22.30
C MET A 233 0.78 19.06 -21.23
N ARG A 234 -0.34 18.43 -21.59
CA ARG A 234 -1.38 18.02 -20.64
C ARG A 234 -1.76 16.57 -20.91
N LYS A 235 -1.89 15.80 -19.85
CA LYS A 235 -2.47 14.46 -19.85
C LYS A 235 -3.44 14.37 -18.67
N LEU A 236 -4.73 14.29 -18.96
CA LEU A 236 -5.80 14.38 -17.95
C LEU A 236 -6.45 13.04 -17.63
N GLN A 237 -6.02 11.96 -18.30
CA GLN A 237 -6.51 10.61 -18.05
C GLN A 237 -5.99 10.08 -16.72
N HIS A 238 -6.92 9.62 -15.88
CA HIS A 238 -6.61 8.93 -14.62
C HIS A 238 -6.72 7.42 -14.80
N THR A 239 -5.89 6.68 -14.07
CA THR A 239 -5.92 5.21 -14.06
C THR A 239 -6.55 4.67 -12.77
N HIS A 240 -7.35 5.50 -12.11
CA HIS A 240 -7.99 5.24 -10.82
C HIS A 240 -9.19 6.13 -10.66
N ASP A 241 -10.11 5.71 -9.78
CA ASP A 241 -11.29 6.51 -9.44
C ASP A 241 -10.91 7.83 -8.79
N LEU A 242 -11.65 8.86 -9.18
CA LEU A 242 -11.58 10.19 -8.60
C LEU A 242 -12.42 10.22 -7.32
N LEU A 243 -12.01 11.06 -6.38
CA LEU A 243 -12.75 11.26 -5.14
C LEU A 243 -13.96 12.16 -5.40
N THR A 244 -14.98 12.01 -4.58
CA THR A 244 -16.06 13.01 -4.49
C THR A 244 -15.52 14.33 -3.92
N ILE A 245 -16.27 15.43 -4.11
CA ILE A 245 -15.89 16.76 -3.60
C ILE A 245 -15.72 16.74 -2.07
N ASP A 246 -16.56 15.99 -1.36
CA ASP A 246 -16.50 15.91 0.10
C ASP A 246 -15.33 15.05 0.60
N GLU A 247 -15.04 13.95 -0.11
CA GLU A 247 -13.87 13.13 0.19
C GLU A 247 -12.57 13.90 -0.05
N ILE A 248 -12.48 14.69 -1.12
CA ILE A 248 -11.24 15.41 -1.41
C ILE A 248 -10.96 16.53 -0.41
N LYS A 249 -11.98 17.24 0.05
CA LYS A 249 -11.84 18.23 1.14
C LYS A 249 -11.25 17.60 2.41
N LYS A 250 -11.67 16.36 2.72
CA LYS A 250 -11.22 15.60 3.89
C LYS A 250 -9.86 14.92 3.71
N THR A 251 -9.22 15.01 2.53
CA THR A 251 -7.87 14.44 2.35
C THR A 251 -6.81 15.25 3.09
N ALA A 252 -5.83 14.56 3.67
CA ALA A 252 -4.79 15.19 4.50
C ALA A 252 -4.01 16.36 3.86
N LYS A 253 -4.07 16.56 2.54
CA LYS A 253 -3.47 17.71 1.85
C LYS A 253 -4.35 18.96 1.86
N ASN A 254 -5.67 18.77 1.95
CA ASN A 254 -6.66 19.84 1.86
C ASN A 254 -7.29 20.18 3.22
N ARG A 255 -7.07 19.34 4.23
CA ARG A 255 -7.42 19.66 5.62
C ARG A 255 -6.49 20.75 6.14
N TYR A 256 -7.07 21.86 6.59
CA TYR A 256 -6.35 22.91 7.30
C TYR A 256 -7.30 23.57 8.31
N ILE A 257 -6.75 24.01 9.43
CA ILE A 257 -7.47 24.85 10.39
C ILE A 257 -7.10 26.30 10.06
N PRO A 258 -8.07 27.17 9.73
CA PRO A 258 -7.84 28.61 9.56
C PRO A 258 -7.23 29.25 10.83
N GLU A 259 -6.44 30.30 10.68
CA GLU A 259 -5.68 30.87 11.82
C GLU A 259 -6.60 31.48 12.88
N ASP A 260 -7.65 32.18 12.46
CA ASP A 260 -8.72 32.70 13.32
C ASP A 260 -9.39 31.60 14.15
N ILE A 261 -9.61 30.43 13.55
CA ILE A 261 -10.18 29.27 14.25
C ILE A 261 -9.15 28.65 15.20
N LYS A 262 -7.87 28.63 14.84
CA LYS A 262 -6.81 28.13 15.75
C LYS A 262 -6.74 28.98 17.01
N GLU A 263 -6.67 30.31 16.86
CA GLU A 263 -6.59 31.23 18.00
C GLU A 263 -7.79 31.05 18.94
N ARG A 264 -8.98 30.94 18.36
CA ARG A 264 -10.21 30.68 19.12
C ARG A 264 -10.18 29.32 19.83
N ALA A 265 -9.76 28.27 19.14
CA ALA A 265 -9.67 26.93 19.73
C ALA A 265 -8.63 26.86 20.87
N VAL A 266 -7.48 27.53 20.72
CA VAL A 266 -6.47 27.62 21.78
C VAL A 266 -7.03 28.37 22.99
N LYS A 267 -7.77 29.46 22.77
CA LYS A 267 -8.42 30.19 23.86
C LYS A 267 -9.41 29.31 24.64
N MET A 268 -10.32 28.63 23.94
CA MET A 268 -11.27 27.69 24.58
C MET A 268 -10.55 26.59 25.36
N TYR A 269 -9.45 26.08 24.82
CA TYR A 269 -8.65 25.05 25.48
C TYR A 269 -7.97 25.57 26.76
N ASN A 270 -7.44 26.79 26.73
CA ASN A 270 -6.85 27.45 27.89
C ASN A 270 -7.90 27.80 28.96
N ASP A 271 -9.14 28.08 28.54
CA ASP A 271 -10.30 28.26 29.42
C ASP A 271 -10.77 26.93 30.07
N GLY A 272 -10.10 25.81 29.78
CA GLY A 272 -10.35 24.50 30.37
C GLY A 272 -11.31 23.62 29.58
N GLU A 273 -11.69 24.00 28.36
CA GLU A 273 -12.57 23.16 27.55
C GLU A 273 -11.85 21.93 26.99
N THR A 274 -12.57 20.81 26.96
CA THR A 274 -12.03 19.59 26.34
C THR A 274 -11.98 19.74 24.82
N PRO A 275 -10.96 19.19 24.14
CA PRO A 275 -10.87 19.25 22.68
C PRO A 275 -12.11 18.72 21.93
N ALA A 276 -12.84 17.76 22.53
CA ALA A 276 -14.09 17.25 21.98
C ALA A 276 -15.21 18.28 21.99
N LYS A 277 -15.35 19.04 23.09
CA LYS A 277 -16.32 20.13 23.18
C LYS A 277 -15.99 21.24 22.19
N ILE A 278 -14.71 21.59 22.08
CA ILE A 278 -14.22 22.61 21.13
C ILE A 278 -14.54 22.19 19.69
N GLN A 279 -14.22 20.96 19.29
CA GLN A 279 -14.56 20.48 17.95
C GLN A 279 -16.06 20.51 17.71
N TYR A 280 -16.88 20.02 18.65
CA TYR A 280 -18.33 20.01 18.49
C TYR A 280 -18.87 21.42 18.25
N GLN A 281 -18.41 22.40 19.03
CA GLN A 281 -18.80 23.79 18.85
C GLN A 281 -18.37 24.31 17.47
N LEU A 282 -17.12 24.08 17.06
CA LEU A 282 -16.61 24.52 15.77
C LEU A 282 -17.34 23.84 14.60
N GLU A 283 -17.63 22.55 14.69
CA GLU A 283 -18.40 21.81 13.68
C GLU A 283 -19.84 22.31 13.60
N SER A 284 -20.47 22.64 14.73
CA SER A 284 -21.84 23.16 14.75
C SER A 284 -21.96 24.56 14.12
N GLU A 285 -20.91 25.37 14.23
CA GLU A 285 -20.90 26.74 13.68
C GLU A 285 -20.44 26.77 12.22
N LEU A 286 -19.46 25.94 11.84
CA LEU A 286 -18.83 25.97 10.53
C LEU A 286 -19.42 24.96 9.53
N GLY A 287 -20.05 23.88 10.02
CA GLY A 287 -20.59 22.81 9.19
C GLY A 287 -19.58 22.30 8.17
N ASP A 288 -19.93 22.40 6.89
CA ASP A 288 -19.12 21.93 5.75
C ASP A 288 -17.80 22.68 5.54
N LEU A 289 -17.59 23.82 6.21
CA LEU A 289 -16.32 24.54 6.22
C LEU A 289 -15.29 23.88 7.14
N CYS A 290 -15.72 22.98 8.04
CA CYS A 290 -14.81 22.20 8.87
C CYS A 290 -14.10 21.13 8.02
N THR A 291 -12.92 21.47 7.51
CA THR A 291 -12.12 20.54 6.69
C THR A 291 -11.22 19.62 7.52
N TRP A 292 -10.95 19.96 8.79
CA TRP A 292 -10.04 19.20 9.64
C TRP A 292 -10.75 18.08 10.40
N SER A 293 -9.96 17.10 10.86
CA SER A 293 -10.45 16.07 11.77
C SER A 293 -10.15 16.41 13.22
N MET A 294 -10.86 15.75 14.15
CA MET A 294 -10.54 15.75 15.57
C MET A 294 -9.05 15.56 15.85
N LYS A 295 -8.41 14.61 15.17
CA LYS A 295 -6.97 14.37 15.33
C LYS A 295 -6.10 15.56 14.97
N ASP A 296 -6.50 16.35 13.97
CA ASP A 296 -5.75 17.54 13.57
C ASP A 296 -5.89 18.66 14.61
N LEU A 297 -7.11 18.84 15.15
CA LEU A 297 -7.37 19.76 16.26
C LEU A 297 -6.55 19.36 17.50
N TYR A 298 -6.59 18.08 17.89
CA TYR A 298 -5.78 17.55 18.99
C TYR A 298 -4.30 17.85 18.78
N ASN A 299 -3.74 17.48 17.62
CA ASN A 299 -2.33 17.74 17.34
C ASN A 299 -1.99 19.24 17.37
N MET A 300 -2.91 20.11 16.95
CA MET A 300 -2.73 21.56 16.97
C MET A 300 -2.71 22.08 18.42
N LEU A 301 -3.71 21.73 19.24
CA LEU A 301 -3.80 22.15 20.63
C LEU A 301 -2.62 21.66 21.47
N TYR A 302 -2.21 20.41 21.31
CA TYR A 302 -1.08 19.85 22.06
C TYR A 302 0.28 20.44 21.65
N ARG A 303 0.43 20.91 20.41
CA ARG A 303 1.64 21.64 19.99
C ARG A 303 1.71 23.04 20.58
N ASN A 304 0.54 23.62 20.87
CA ASN A 304 0.39 24.96 21.43
C ASN A 304 0.20 24.95 22.96
N LYS A 305 0.25 23.78 23.60
CA LYS A 305 0.12 23.68 25.06
C LYS A 305 1.41 24.18 25.71
N ASP A 306 1.28 25.16 26.58
CA ASP A 306 2.39 25.64 27.40
C ASP A 306 2.93 24.49 28.29
N PRO A 307 4.25 24.28 28.37
CA PRO A 307 4.85 23.21 29.17
C PRO A 307 4.63 23.38 30.69
N SER A 308 4.08 24.51 31.14
CA SER A 308 3.79 24.79 32.56
C SER A 308 2.49 24.15 33.09
N ILE A 309 1.64 23.58 32.24
CA ILE A 309 0.33 23.00 32.64
C ILE A 309 0.43 21.46 32.80
N GLN A 310 1.64 20.92 32.99
CA GLN A 310 1.86 19.47 33.09
C GLN A 310 1.89 18.95 34.53
N GLU A 311 2.05 19.81 35.54
CA GLU A 311 2.19 19.38 36.93
C GLU A 311 0.86 19.15 37.67
N SER A 312 -0.28 19.61 37.14
CA SER A 312 -1.58 19.51 37.82
C SER A 312 -2.45 18.32 37.41
N SER A 313 -2.13 17.61 36.32
CA SER A 313 -2.98 16.50 35.82
C SER A 313 -2.51 15.09 36.20
N ASP A 314 -1.27 14.93 36.67
CA ASP A 314 -0.73 13.62 37.07
C ASP A 314 -0.81 13.38 38.61
N SER A 315 -1.48 14.27 39.34
CA SER A 315 -1.60 14.23 40.81
C SER A 315 -3.05 14.09 41.32
N SER A 316 -3.97 13.50 40.55
CA SER A 316 -5.35 13.25 41.00
C SER A 316 -5.85 11.86 40.65
#